data_AF-A0A968A7G1-F1
#
_entry.id   AF-A0A968A7G1-F1
#
_cell.length_a   1.000
_cell.length_b   1.000
_cell.length_c   1.000
_cell.angle_alpha   90.00
_cell.angle_beta   90.00
_cell.angle_gamma   90.00
#
_symmetry.space_group_name_H-M   'P 1'
#
loop_
_entity.id
_entity.type
_entity.pdbx_description
1 polymer ?
#
loop_
_entity_poly.entity_id
_entity_poly.type
_entity_poly.pdbx_seq_one_letter_code
_entity_poly.pdbx_strand_id
1 'polypeptide(L)'
;TKTYLDRQIQAINPKVIVTLGRFSMNLFIPNVKISNVHGKPVQVKGRLVVPMYHPAAALHQGSLRPVIENDFHLLPKLIADADKLPVAIDEEVTDEQEPKQLSLF
;
A
#
# COMPACT_ATOMS: atom_id res chain seq x y z
N THR A 1 -3.81 1.62 14.59
CA THR A 1 -2.94 2.15 13.50
C THR A 1 -3.64 2.19 12.15
N LYS A 2 -4.40 1.15 11.75
CA LYS A 2 -5.09 1.11 10.45
C LYS A 2 -5.92 2.37 10.13
N THR A 3 -6.66 2.88 11.10
CA THR A 3 -7.51 4.08 10.96
C THR A 3 -6.77 5.33 10.46
N TYR A 4 -5.52 5.54 10.88
CA TYR A 4 -4.76 6.72 10.43
C TYR A 4 -4.22 6.53 9.02
N LEU A 5 -3.71 5.33 8.70
CA LEU A 5 -3.22 5.01 7.36
C LEU A 5 -4.34 5.10 6.32
N ASP A 6 -5.52 4.57 6.63
CA ASP A 6 -6.67 4.62 5.73
C ASP A 6 -7.05 6.09 5.43
N ARG A 7 -7.09 6.96 6.45
CA ARG A 7 -7.33 8.40 6.28
C ARG A 7 -6.25 9.10 5.45
N GLN A 8 -4.98 8.73 5.64
CA GLN A 8 -3.86 9.28 4.86
C GLN A 8 -3.95 8.89 3.38
N ILE A 9 -4.27 7.62 3.11
CA ILE A 9 -4.44 7.12 1.74
C ILE A 9 -5.62 7.83 1.07
N GLN A 10 -6.73 8.01 1.79
CA GLN A 10 -7.89 8.72 1.26
C GLN A 10 -7.56 10.19 0.95
N ALA A 11 -6.85 10.88 1.84
CA ALA A 11 -6.51 12.30 1.67
C ALA A 11 -5.50 12.54 0.52
N ILE A 12 -4.52 11.65 0.34
CA ILE A 12 -3.49 11.77 -0.72
C ILE A 12 -4.01 11.20 -2.04
N ASN A 13 -4.89 10.20 -1.98
CA ASN A 13 -5.37 9.38 -3.08
C ASN A 13 -4.27 8.91 -4.06
N PRO A 14 -3.26 8.17 -3.58
CA PRO A 14 -2.13 7.77 -4.41
C PRO A 14 -2.54 6.71 -5.44
N LYS A 15 -2.08 6.87 -6.68
CA LYS A 15 -2.21 5.83 -7.73
C LYS A 15 -1.31 4.61 -7.45
N VAL A 16 -0.16 4.83 -6.81
CA VAL A 16 0.83 3.79 -6.49
C VAL A 16 1.15 3.81 -5.00
N ILE A 17 1.15 2.64 -4.36
CA ILE A 17 1.55 2.43 -2.96
C ILE A 17 2.66 1.40 -2.92
N VAL A 18 3.83 1.79 -2.44
CA VAL A 18 4.96 0.86 -2.22
C VAL A 18 4.92 0.37 -0.77
N THR A 19 4.88 -0.95 -0.57
CA THR A 19 4.89 -1.54 0.78
C THR A 19 6.27 -2.09 1.10
N LEU A 20 6.82 -1.71 2.26
CA LEU A 20 8.15 -2.10 2.72
C LEU A 20 8.03 -3.18 3.80
N GLY A 21 8.34 -4.42 3.44
CA GLY A 21 8.32 -5.58 4.33
C GLY A 21 6.94 -6.23 4.51
N ARG A 22 6.92 -7.38 5.19
CA ARG A 22 5.72 -8.22 5.29
C ARG A 22 4.55 -7.54 5.99
N PHE A 23 4.82 -6.69 6.98
CA PHE A 23 3.78 -6.12 7.84
C PHE A 23 2.91 -5.12 7.07
N SER A 24 3.55 -4.20 6.34
CA SER A 24 2.86 -3.23 5.50
C SER A 24 2.19 -3.91 4.31
N MET A 25 2.86 -4.87 3.66
CA MET A 25 2.28 -5.68 2.58
C MET A 25 0.99 -6.37 3.01
N ASN A 26 0.95 -6.97 4.20
CA ASN A 26 -0.21 -7.75 4.68
C ASN A 26 -1.46 -6.88 4.93
N LEU A 27 -1.33 -5.55 4.95
CA LEU A 27 -2.48 -4.64 5.01
C LEU A 27 -3.24 -4.56 3.67
N PHE A 28 -2.56 -4.87 2.56
CA PHE A 28 -3.11 -4.78 1.21
C PHE A 28 -3.25 -6.15 0.53
N ILE A 29 -2.29 -7.05 0.76
CA ILE A 29 -2.19 -8.37 0.14
C ILE A 29 -2.01 -9.42 1.25
N PRO A 30 -3.10 -9.86 1.90
CA PRO A 30 -3.03 -10.77 3.03
C PRO A 30 -2.64 -12.20 2.60
N ASN A 31 -2.03 -12.95 3.52
CA ASN A 31 -1.72 -14.39 3.37
C ASN A 31 -0.72 -14.76 2.26
N VAL A 32 0.14 -13.82 1.85
CA VAL A 32 1.18 -14.07 0.84
C VAL A 32 2.57 -13.95 1.44
N LYS A 33 3.51 -14.76 0.94
CA LYS A 33 4.93 -14.67 1.32
C LYS A 33 5.63 -13.61 0.48
N ILE A 34 6.27 -12.64 1.14
CA ILE A 34 7.01 -11.55 0.49
C ILE A 34 8.06 -12.05 -0.51
N SER A 35 8.70 -13.20 -0.21
CA SER A 35 9.68 -13.83 -1.10
C SER A 35 9.16 -14.17 -2.49
N ASN A 36 7.85 -14.35 -2.63
CA ASN A 36 7.24 -14.77 -3.90
C ASN A 36 6.70 -13.57 -4.70
N VAL A 37 6.43 -12.45 -4.02
CA VAL A 37 5.69 -11.32 -4.59
C VAL A 37 6.46 -10.01 -4.62
N HIS A 38 7.61 -9.88 -3.97
CA HIS A 38 8.40 -8.65 -4.06
C HIS A 38 8.68 -8.27 -5.53
N GLY A 39 8.64 -6.96 -5.83
CA GLY A 39 8.83 -6.42 -7.17
C GLY A 39 7.66 -6.67 -8.14
N LYS A 40 6.62 -7.41 -7.74
CA LYS A 40 5.46 -7.72 -8.58
C LYS A 40 4.25 -6.84 -8.19
N PRO A 41 3.85 -5.87 -9.02
CA PRO A 41 2.73 -4.98 -8.70
C PRO A 41 1.40 -5.74 -8.72
N VAL A 42 0.47 -5.35 -7.85
CA VAL A 42 -0.90 -5.90 -7.75
C VAL A 42 -1.90 -4.76 -7.65
N GLN A 43 -3.02 -4.84 -8.36
CA GLN A 43 -4.10 -3.85 -8.22
C GLN A 43 -4.96 -4.16 -7.00
N VAL A 44 -5.14 -3.17 -6.13
CA VAL A 44 -5.96 -3.24 -4.91
C VAL A 44 -6.78 -1.97 -4.81
N LYS A 45 -8.12 -2.07 -4.77
CA LYS A 45 -9.04 -0.92 -4.63
C LYS A 45 -8.71 0.25 -5.58
N GLY A 46 -8.52 -0.07 -6.87
CA GLY A 46 -8.20 0.91 -7.91
C GLY A 46 -6.77 1.48 -7.87
N ARG A 47 -5.89 0.95 -7.01
CA ARG A 47 -4.51 1.43 -6.84
C ARG A 47 -3.50 0.35 -7.16
N LEU A 48 -2.32 0.74 -7.61
CA LEU A 48 -1.21 -0.18 -7.85
C LEU A 48 -0.39 -0.34 -6.57
N VAL A 49 -0.42 -1.52 -5.96
CA VAL A 49 0.37 -1.85 -4.76
C VAL A 49 1.63 -2.61 -5.19
N VAL A 50 2.80 -2.10 -4.82
CA VAL A 50 4.10 -2.70 -5.13
C VAL A 50 4.75 -3.20 -3.84
N PRO A 51 4.71 -4.52 -3.55
CA PRO A 51 5.41 -5.09 -2.41
C PRO A 51 6.92 -5.14 -2.64
N MET A 52 7.69 -4.76 -1.62
CA MET A 52 9.14 -4.74 -1.63
C MET A 52 9.69 -5.19 -0.28
N TYR A 53 10.89 -5.76 -0.26
CA TYR A 53 11.58 -6.03 1.00
C TYR A 53 11.81 -4.73 1.78
N HIS A 54 11.77 -4.84 3.11
CA HIS A 54 12.10 -3.70 3.96
C HIS A 54 13.60 -3.37 3.82
N PRO A 55 14.02 -2.10 3.67
CA PRO A 55 15.43 -1.74 3.48
C PRO A 55 16.35 -2.27 4.59
N ALA A 56 15.88 -2.32 5.84
CA ALA A 56 16.63 -2.90 6.95
C ALA A 56 17.02 -4.39 6.74
N ALA A 57 16.30 -5.14 5.90
CA ALA A 57 16.68 -6.52 5.56
C ALA A 57 18.04 -6.59 4.86
N ALA A 58 18.41 -5.57 4.08
CA ALA A 58 19.72 -5.48 3.45
C ALA A 58 20.86 -5.27 4.47
N LEU A 59 20.56 -4.70 5.65
CA LEU A 59 21.55 -4.49 6.72
C LEU A 59 21.90 -5.81 7.41
N HIS A 60 20.93 -6.71 7.55
CA HIS A 60 21.13 -8.03 8.16
C HIS A 60 21.58 -9.09 7.15
N GLN A 61 21.12 -8.98 5.90
CA GLN A 61 21.43 -9.90 4.81
C GLN A 61 21.84 -9.10 3.58
N GLY A 62 23.15 -8.87 3.43
CA GLY A 62 23.71 -8.07 2.34
C GLY A 62 23.34 -8.57 0.94
N SER A 63 23.05 -9.88 0.78
CA SER A 63 22.61 -10.44 -0.50
C SER A 63 21.24 -9.93 -0.97
N LEU A 64 20.42 -9.35 -0.08
CA LEU A 64 19.13 -8.74 -0.43
C LEU A 64 19.27 -7.32 -0.96
N ARG A 65 20.42 -6.65 -0.75
CA ARG A 65 20.65 -5.30 -1.26
C ARG A 65 20.43 -5.18 -2.77
N PRO A 66 21.08 -6.00 -3.65
CA PRO A 66 20.86 -5.89 -5.08
C PRO A 66 19.42 -6.22 -5.48
N VAL A 67 18.73 -7.09 -4.73
CA VAL A 67 17.32 -7.42 -4.97
C VAL A 67 16.43 -6.19 -4.71
N ILE A 68 16.63 -5.52 -3.57
CA ILE A 68 15.90 -4.30 -3.22
C ILE A 68 16.20 -3.20 -4.25
N GLU A 69 17.46 -2.99 -4.60
CA GLU A 69 17.86 -2.00 -5.60
C GLU A 69 17.19 -2.29 -6.96
N ASN A 70 17.18 -3.55 -7.42
CA ASN A 70 16.51 -3.93 -8.66
C ASN A 70 14.99 -3.66 -8.60
N ASP A 71 14.33 -3.97 -7.49
CA ASP A 71 12.91 -3.67 -7.30
C ASP A 71 12.65 -2.15 -7.38
N PHE A 72 13.54 -1.32 -6.81
CA PHE A 72 13.45 0.15 -6.91
C PHE A 72 13.60 0.65 -8.36
N HIS A 73 14.48 0.04 -9.16
CA HIS A 73 14.67 0.41 -10.57
C HIS A 73 13.42 0.15 -11.43
N LEU A 74 12.51 -0.72 -11.00
CA LEU A 74 11.25 -0.97 -11.70
C LEU A 74 10.21 0.14 -11.45
N LEU A 75 10.32 0.88 -10.34
CA LEU A 75 9.31 1.86 -9.91
C LEU A 75 9.02 2.95 -10.96
N PRO A 76 10.00 3.58 -11.64
CA PRO A 76 9.70 4.62 -12.62
C PRO A 76 8.76 4.14 -13.73
N LYS A 77 8.98 2.91 -14.22
CA LYS A 77 8.11 2.30 -15.23
C LYS A 77 6.71 2.03 -14.66
N LEU A 78 6.63 1.46 -13.46
CA LEU A 78 5.36 1.16 -12.81
C LEU A 78 4.53 2.42 -12.53
N ILE A 79 5.18 3.52 -12.13
CA ILE A 79 4.54 4.82 -11.91
C ILE A 79 4.01 5.38 -13.22
N ALA A 80 4.80 5.36 -14.29
CA ALA A 80 4.38 5.84 -15.61
C ALA A 80 3.20 5.03 -16.18
N ASP A 81 3.14 3.72 -15.92
CA ASP A 81 2.02 2.88 -16.31
C ASP A 81 0.79 3.12 -15.43
N ALA A 82 0.99 3.35 -14.13
CA ALA A 82 -0.10 3.68 -13.21
C ALA A 82 -0.72 5.04 -13.50
N ASP A 83 0.04 5.99 -14.07
CA ASP A 83 -0.50 7.31 -14.40
C ASP A 83 -1.63 7.27 -15.43
N LYS A 84 -1.66 6.22 -16.25
CA LYS A 84 -2.70 5.95 -17.24
C LYS A 84 -3.95 5.31 -16.63
N LEU A 85 -3.89 4.83 -15.38
CA LEU A 85 -5.03 4.25 -14.69
C LEU A 85 -6.01 5.37 -14.26
N PRO A 86 -7.32 5.12 -14.33
CA PRO A 86 -8.31 6.01 -13.73
C PRO A 86 -8.03 6.16 -12.23
N VAL A 87 -8.23 7.37 -11.71
CA VAL A 87 -8.06 7.67 -10.28
C VAL A 87 -9.00 6.78 -9.48
N ALA A 88 -8.48 6.12 -8.45
CA ALA A 88 -9.30 5.36 -7.51
C ALA A 88 -10.30 6.33 -6.86
N ILE A 89 -11.58 6.10 -7.13
CA ILE A 89 -12.68 6.75 -6.42
C ILE A 89 -12.93 5.86 -5.21
N ASP A 90 -12.46 6.29 -4.05
CA ASP A 90 -12.97 5.72 -2.81
C ASP A 90 -14.44 6.16 -2.73
N GLU A 91 -15.37 5.20 -2.73
CA GLU A 91 -16.77 5.51 -2.44
C GLU A 91 -16.80 6.39 -1.18
N GLU A 92 -17.47 7.54 -1.27
CA GLU A 92 -17.67 8.42 -0.13
C GLU A 92 -18.27 7.58 0.99
N VAL A 93 -17.50 7.40 2.07
CA VAL A 93 -18.07 6.97 3.33
C VAL A 93 -18.89 8.16 3.80
N THR A 94 -20.17 8.20 3.42
CA THR A 94 -21.18 8.98 4.13
C THR A 94 -21.16 8.48 5.56
N ASP A 95 -20.41 9.17 6.42
CA ASP A 95 -20.46 8.99 7.86
C ASP A 95 -21.78 9.58 8.35
N GLU A 96 -22.91 8.97 7.95
CA GLU A 96 -24.19 9.09 8.65
C GLU A 96 -24.12 8.24 9.92
N GLN A 97 -23.16 8.53 10.79
CA GLN A 97 -23.37 8.27 12.20
C GLN A 97 -24.19 9.43 12.72
N GLU A 98 -25.52 9.31 12.61
CA GLU A 98 -26.42 10.13 13.42
C GLU A 98 -25.88 10.12 14.86
N PRO A 99 -25.62 11.28 15.47
CA PRO A 99 -25.19 11.32 16.87
C PRO A 99 -26.34 10.74 17.69
N LYS A 100 -26.18 9.50 18.16
CA LYS A 100 -27.09 8.91 19.14
C LYS A 100 -26.96 9.70 20.42
N GLN A 101 -27.86 10.68 20.59
CA GLN A 101 -28.08 11.36 21.84
C GLN A 101 -28.47 10.29 22.87
N LEU A 102 -27.54 9.97 23.77
CA LEU A 102 -27.85 9.15 24.93
C LEU A 102 -28.87 9.93 25.76
N SER A 103 -30.06 9.37 25.97
CA SER A 103 -31.03 9.93 26.88
C SER A 103 -30.42 9.94 28.28
N LEU A 104 -29.99 11.11 28.72
CA LEU A 104 -29.89 11.40 30.15
C LEU A 104 -31.32 11.56 30.62
N PHE A 105 -31.97 10.47 31.03
CA PHE A 105 -33.02 10.30 32.04
C PHE A 105 -33.55 8.86 31.97
#